data_AF-A0A970CPM4-F1
#
_entry.id   AF-A0A970CPM4-F1
#
_cell.length_a   1.000
_cell.length_b   1.000
_cell.length_c   1.000
_cell.angle_alpha   90.00
_cell.angle_beta   90.00
_cell.angle_gamma   90.00
#
_symmetry.space_group_name_H-M   'P 1'
#
loop_
_entity.id
_entity.type
_entity.pdbx_description
1 polymer ?
#
loop_
_entity_poly.entity_id
_entity_poly.type
_entity_poly.pdbx_seq_one_letter_code
_entity_poly.pdbx_strand_id
1 'polypeptide(L)'
;MKINKKVFDTLTREPNEIQDLDGQRLEIFFMTEQEEINSSNEGRYAIWSSDGKIYRLLINEEYYNFGLIGQYYSEAVNTKFINYVERISKYQRRSLLTLMLPVMVLYVAIAIVSIILFKDYAFIILIALLVIIFVVNIFQNKAMRKRIDQEQDQLQSDILEIVTQEVYDQIASDQVAFREMKNEQFRKEFEEAEAKRLAEEGTSQEKLEEPAIEKEEVEEEITEEIEEKENLGDEVDE
;
A
#
# COMPACT_ATOMS: atom_id res chain seq x y z
N MET A 1 12.00 11.45 -11.65
CA MET A 1 11.09 10.27 -11.65
C MET A 1 9.74 10.72 -11.18
N LYS A 2 8.67 10.02 -11.54
CA LYS A 2 7.32 10.42 -11.16
C LYS A 2 6.91 9.64 -9.93
N ILE A 3 6.66 10.32 -8.82
CA ILE A 3 6.06 9.71 -7.64
C ILE A 3 4.55 9.83 -7.84
N ASN A 4 3.83 8.71 -7.77
CA ASN A 4 2.36 8.65 -7.87
C ASN A 4 1.73 9.69 -8.83
N LYS A 5 2.06 9.58 -10.13
CA LYS A 5 1.65 10.56 -11.15
C LYS A 5 0.13 10.79 -11.20
N LYS A 6 -0.66 9.75 -10.93
CA LYS A 6 -2.12 9.84 -10.93
C LYS A 6 -2.62 10.86 -9.90
N VAL A 7 -2.10 10.78 -8.67
CA VAL A 7 -2.43 11.76 -7.62
C VAL A 7 -1.89 13.14 -7.97
N PHE A 8 -0.69 13.22 -8.55
CA PHE A 8 -0.14 14.49 -9.01
C PHE A 8 -1.07 15.20 -10.00
N ASP A 9 -1.56 14.48 -11.01
CA ASP A 9 -2.38 15.04 -12.09
C ASP A 9 -3.78 15.47 -11.59
N THR A 10 -4.28 14.90 -10.48
CA THR A 10 -5.59 15.26 -9.91
C THR A 10 -5.54 16.50 -9.01
N LEU A 11 -4.38 16.82 -8.43
CA LEU A 11 -4.20 17.99 -7.57
C LEU A 11 -4.06 19.26 -8.41
N THR A 12 -5.20 19.82 -8.81
CA THR A 12 -5.30 21.04 -9.65
C THR A 12 -5.75 22.28 -8.89
N ARG A 13 -6.20 22.10 -7.64
CA ARG A 13 -6.59 23.18 -6.73
C ARG A 13 -5.38 23.98 -6.23
N GLU A 14 -5.63 25.07 -5.52
CA GLU A 14 -4.56 25.81 -4.86
C GLU A 14 -4.01 25.02 -3.66
N PRO A 15 -2.67 25.03 -3.45
CA PRO A 15 -2.06 24.38 -2.30
C PRO A 15 -2.40 25.12 -1.00
N ASN A 16 -2.56 24.36 0.07
CA ASN A 16 -2.78 24.89 1.41
C ASN A 16 -1.50 25.52 1.95
N GLU A 17 -0.35 24.89 1.70
CA GLU A 17 0.96 25.43 2.06
C GLU A 17 1.97 25.22 0.93
N ILE A 18 2.97 26.10 0.87
CA ILE A 18 4.07 26.01 -0.08
C ILE A 18 5.37 26.12 0.69
N GLN A 19 6.29 25.20 0.42
CA GLN A 19 7.65 25.23 0.97
C GLN A 19 8.66 25.35 -0.19
N ASP A 20 9.71 26.14 0.03
CA ASP A 20 10.86 26.24 -0.87
C ASP A 20 12.01 25.40 -0.31
N LEU A 21 12.40 24.36 -1.03
CA LEU A 21 13.32 23.32 -0.59
C LEU A 21 14.56 23.37 -1.49
N ASP A 22 15.49 24.27 -1.17
CA ASP A 22 16.74 24.48 -1.92
C ASP A 22 16.52 24.63 -3.44
N GLY A 23 15.54 25.45 -3.83
CA GLY A 23 15.20 25.71 -5.24
C GLY A 23 14.24 24.68 -5.86
N GLN A 24 13.69 23.78 -5.04
CA GLN A 24 12.57 22.91 -5.41
C GLN A 24 11.31 23.34 -4.65
N ARG A 25 10.17 23.35 -5.34
CA ARG A 25 8.89 23.71 -4.71
C ARG A 25 8.16 22.46 -4.24
N LEU A 26 7.79 22.46 -2.96
CA LEU A 26 6.82 21.52 -2.41
C LEU A 26 5.48 22.22 -2.20
N GLU A 27 4.43 21.63 -2.76
CA GLU A 27 3.04 22.06 -2.60
C GLU A 27 2.32 21.08 -1.67
N ILE A 28 1.84 21.55 -0.54
CA ILE A 28 1.12 20.74 0.44
C ILE A 28 -0.39 20.98 0.27
N PHE A 29 -1.13 19.88 0.18
CA PHE A 29 -2.57 19.85 -0.01
C PHE A 29 -3.20 19.07 1.14
N PHE A 30 -4.13 19.69 1.84
CA PHE A 30 -4.97 18.97 2.81
C PHE A 30 -6.03 18.17 2.09
N MET A 31 -6.18 16.90 2.48
CA MET A 31 -7.12 15.99 1.85
C MET A 31 -8.56 16.52 1.96
N THR A 32 -9.32 16.38 0.88
CA THR A 32 -10.78 16.51 0.92
C THR A 32 -11.40 15.25 1.51
N GLU A 33 -12.64 15.32 2.02
CA GLU A 33 -13.36 14.17 2.58
C GLU A 33 -13.32 12.93 1.68
N GLN A 34 -13.50 13.11 0.36
CA GLN A 34 -13.43 12.01 -0.60
C GLN A 34 -12.01 11.43 -0.74
N GLU A 35 -10.98 12.27 -0.71
CA GLU A 35 -9.58 11.84 -0.71
C GLU A 35 -9.22 11.11 0.59
N GLU A 36 -9.76 11.55 1.72
CA GLU A 36 -9.59 10.90 3.02
C GLU A 36 -10.25 9.54 3.06
N ILE A 37 -11.49 9.39 2.59
CA ILE A 37 -12.17 8.10 2.51
C ILE A 37 -11.35 7.12 1.65
N ASN A 38 -10.89 7.58 0.49
CA ASN A 38 -10.08 6.75 -0.41
C ASN A 38 -8.73 6.36 0.22
N SER A 39 -8.08 7.27 0.93
CA SER A 39 -6.75 7.05 1.49
C SER A 39 -6.78 6.29 2.82
N SER A 40 -7.80 6.50 3.64
CA SER A 40 -8.04 5.82 4.92
C SER A 40 -8.31 4.33 4.73
N ASN A 41 -9.06 3.96 3.67
CA ASN A 41 -9.23 2.56 3.28
C ASN A 41 -7.90 1.83 3.01
N GLU A 42 -6.87 2.58 2.64
CA GLU A 42 -5.52 2.06 2.39
C GLU A 42 -4.57 2.32 3.57
N GLY A 43 -5.07 2.83 4.70
CA GLY A 43 -4.30 3.15 5.91
C GLY A 43 -3.29 4.27 5.73
N ARG A 44 -3.47 5.14 4.73
CA ARG A 44 -2.52 6.22 4.39
C ARG A 44 -3.10 7.58 4.74
N TYR A 45 -2.37 8.32 5.58
CA TYR A 45 -2.73 9.69 5.96
C TYR A 45 -1.89 10.74 5.24
N ALA A 46 -0.83 10.33 4.54
CA ALA A 46 0.04 11.19 3.75
C ALA A 46 0.46 10.48 2.45
N ILE A 47 0.41 11.20 1.34
CA ILE A 47 0.73 10.69 0.00
C ILE A 47 1.62 11.69 -0.70
N TRP A 48 2.86 11.26 -0.96
CA TRP A 48 3.79 12.00 -1.80
C TRP A 48 3.50 11.76 -3.29
N SER A 49 3.61 12.82 -4.08
CA SER A 49 3.52 12.74 -5.54
C SER A 49 4.46 13.76 -6.21
N SER A 50 4.86 13.49 -7.45
CA SER A 50 5.78 14.34 -8.21
C SER A 50 5.73 14.01 -9.70
N ASP A 51 5.87 15.02 -10.54
CA ASP A 51 6.10 14.87 -11.99
C ASP A 51 7.60 14.76 -12.36
N GLY A 52 8.48 14.85 -11.36
CA GLY A 52 9.94 14.89 -11.50
C GLY A 52 10.55 16.28 -11.50
N LYS A 53 9.75 17.34 -11.31
CA LYS A 53 10.21 18.73 -11.09
C LYS A 53 9.53 19.38 -9.89
N ILE A 54 8.23 19.19 -9.76
CA ILE A 54 7.42 19.71 -8.64
C ILE A 54 7.10 18.54 -7.73
N TYR A 55 7.16 18.77 -6.42
CA TYR A 55 6.75 17.81 -5.40
C TYR A 55 5.45 18.27 -4.79
N ARG A 56 4.56 17.31 -4.53
CA ARG A 56 3.26 17.54 -3.91
C ARG A 56 3.05 16.55 -2.79
N LEU A 57 2.58 17.05 -1.66
CA LEU A 57 2.20 16.24 -0.50
C LEU A 57 0.70 16.39 -0.29
N LEU A 58 -0.04 15.30 -0.45
CA LEU A 58 -1.45 15.22 -0.07
C LEU A 58 -1.55 14.60 1.32
N ILE A 59 -2.03 15.32 2.32
CA ILE A 59 -2.01 14.90 3.72
C ILE A 59 -3.34 15.19 4.42
N ASN A 60 -3.79 14.30 5.29
CA ASN A 60 -4.97 14.53 6.13
C ASN A 60 -4.67 15.67 7.12
N GLU A 61 -5.57 16.65 7.20
CA GLU A 61 -5.35 17.85 7.99
C GLU A 61 -5.29 17.54 9.50
N GLU A 62 -6.19 16.68 9.99
CA GLU A 62 -6.20 16.29 11.39
C GLU A 62 -4.90 15.57 11.79
N TYR A 63 -4.40 14.69 10.92
CA TYR A 63 -3.15 13.96 11.10
C TYR A 63 -1.94 14.89 11.11
N TYR A 64 -1.89 15.86 10.19
CA TYR A 64 -0.82 16.85 10.14
C TYR A 64 -0.76 17.68 11.43
N ASN A 65 -1.93 18.03 11.99
CA ASN A 65 -2.06 18.83 13.19
C ASN A 65 -2.08 18.01 14.50
N PHE A 66 -1.95 16.68 14.43
CA PHE A 66 -2.01 15.82 15.60
C PHE A 66 -0.65 15.73 16.30
N GLY A 67 -0.59 16.21 17.54
CA GLY A 67 0.63 16.15 18.35
C GLY A 67 1.81 16.87 17.70
N LEU A 68 2.94 16.18 17.54
CA LEU A 68 4.15 16.71 16.92
C LEU A 68 4.33 16.28 15.46
N ILE A 69 3.34 15.60 14.86
CA ILE A 69 3.44 15.03 13.50
C ILE A 69 3.81 16.11 12.47
N GLY A 70 3.24 17.31 12.57
CA GLY A 70 3.55 18.42 11.65
C GLY A 70 5.05 18.78 11.59
N GLN A 71 5.81 18.57 12.67
CA GLN A 71 7.26 18.84 12.67
C GLN A 71 8.04 17.90 11.73
N TYR A 72 7.53 16.68 11.52
CA TYR A 72 8.07 15.72 10.55
C TYR A 72 7.94 16.23 9.10
N TYR A 73 7.04 17.18 8.86
CA TYR A 73 6.80 17.79 7.55
C TYR A 73 7.30 19.24 7.51
N SER A 74 8.23 19.60 8.40
CA SER A 74 8.94 20.87 8.33
C SER A 74 9.81 20.95 7.07
N GLU A 75 10.07 22.17 6.62
CA GLU A 75 10.88 22.46 5.44
C GLU A 75 12.25 21.75 5.47
N ALA A 76 12.92 21.77 6.62
CA ALA A 76 14.21 21.12 6.81
C ALA A 76 14.13 19.58 6.62
N VAL A 77 13.12 18.93 7.20
CA VAL A 77 12.93 17.48 7.06
C VAL A 77 12.53 17.11 5.63
N ASN A 78 11.60 17.87 5.03
CA ASN A 78 11.14 17.63 3.66
C ASN A 78 12.29 17.80 2.65
N THR A 79 13.19 18.75 2.87
CA THR A 79 14.40 18.91 2.06
C THR A 79 15.26 17.65 2.08
N LYS A 80 15.47 17.04 3.26
CA LYS A 80 16.22 15.77 3.39
C LYS A 80 15.50 14.62 2.69
N PHE A 81 14.18 14.53 2.87
CA PHE A 81 13.36 13.49 2.25
C PHE A 81 13.41 13.55 0.72
N ILE A 82 13.21 14.74 0.13
CA ILE A 82 13.23 14.90 -1.32
C ILE A 82 14.62 14.58 -1.89
N ASN A 83 15.68 15.05 -1.23
CA ASN A 83 17.06 14.71 -1.61
C ASN A 83 17.30 13.19 -1.61
N TYR A 84 16.80 12.48 -0.61
CA TYR A 84 16.84 11.01 -0.56
C TYR A 84 16.14 10.38 -1.77
N VAL A 85 14.91 10.80 -2.06
CA VAL A 85 14.14 10.27 -3.21
C VAL A 85 14.85 10.54 -4.53
N GLU A 86 15.43 11.73 -4.69
CA GLU A 86 16.23 12.05 -5.86
C GLU A 86 17.48 11.18 -5.99
N ARG A 87 18.22 10.97 -4.91
CA ARG A 87 19.44 10.14 -4.90
C ARG A 87 19.13 8.72 -5.31
N ILE A 88 18.10 8.11 -4.72
CA ILE A 88 17.64 6.77 -5.09
C ILE A 88 17.20 6.73 -6.55
N SER A 89 16.43 7.73 -7.00
CA SER A 89 15.96 7.79 -8.38
C SER A 89 17.12 7.88 -9.39
N LYS A 90 18.11 8.73 -9.10
CA LYS A 90 19.34 8.85 -9.91
C LYS A 90 20.11 7.53 -9.92
N TYR A 91 20.22 6.86 -8.78
CA TYR A 91 20.89 5.56 -8.67
C TYR A 91 20.16 4.48 -9.48
N GLN A 92 18.84 4.40 -9.36
CA GLN A 92 18.00 3.46 -10.11
C GLN A 92 18.17 3.66 -11.62
N ARG A 93 18.07 4.91 -12.10
CA ARG A 93 18.24 5.22 -13.52
C ARG A 93 19.65 4.89 -14.02
N ARG A 94 20.68 5.21 -13.23
CA ARG A 94 22.07 4.91 -13.58
C ARG A 94 22.35 3.41 -13.59
N SER A 95 21.83 2.67 -12.61
CA SER A 95 21.95 1.21 -12.55
C SER A 95 21.28 0.55 -13.77
N LEU A 96 20.10 1.03 -14.17
CA LEU A 96 19.42 0.56 -15.38
C LEU A 96 20.28 0.79 -16.65
N LEU A 97 20.84 1.98 -16.83
CA LEU A 97 21.59 2.33 -18.05
C LEU A 97 23.01 1.74 -18.09
N THR A 98 23.71 1.72 -16.96
CA THR A 98 25.13 1.33 -16.92
C THR A 98 25.33 -0.16 -16.64
N LEU A 99 24.36 -0.84 -16.02
CA LEU A 99 24.52 -2.23 -15.60
C LEU A 99 23.50 -3.15 -16.27
N MET A 100 22.20 -2.83 -16.25
CA MET A 100 21.19 -3.68 -16.90
C MET A 100 21.31 -3.70 -18.42
N LEU A 101 21.44 -2.53 -19.07
CA LEU A 101 21.47 -2.46 -20.53
C LEU A 101 22.64 -3.24 -21.16
N PRO A 102 23.91 -3.09 -20.72
CA PRO A 102 25.01 -3.85 -21.31
C PRO A 102 24.88 -5.36 -21.06
N VAL A 103 24.40 -5.75 -19.88
CA VAL A 103 24.16 -7.17 -19.54
C VAL A 103 23.06 -7.76 -20.43
N MET A 104 21.99 -7.02 -20.68
CA MET A 104 20.92 -7.43 -21.61
C MET A 104 21.45 -7.60 -23.04
N VAL A 105 22.23 -6.65 -23.53
CA VAL A 105 22.86 -6.73 -24.87
C VAL A 105 23.78 -7.94 -24.97
N LEU A 106 24.57 -8.21 -23.92
CA LEU A 106 25.44 -9.39 -23.85
C LEU A 106 24.63 -10.68 -23.95
N TYR A 107 23.50 -10.78 -23.24
CA TYR A 107 22.63 -11.96 -23.32
C TYR A 107 22.03 -12.17 -24.71
N VAL A 108 21.57 -11.10 -25.36
CA VAL A 108 21.06 -11.17 -26.73
C VAL A 108 22.17 -11.62 -27.70
N ALA A 109 23.38 -11.09 -27.53
CA ALA A 109 24.52 -11.51 -28.36
C ALA A 109 24.85 -13.00 -28.18
N ILE A 110 24.88 -13.50 -26.94
CA ILE A 110 25.12 -14.92 -26.65
C ILE A 110 24.01 -15.80 -27.27
N ALA A 111 22.75 -15.38 -27.17
CA ALA A 111 21.63 -16.11 -27.77
C ALA A 111 21.76 -16.21 -29.29
N ILE A 112 22.08 -15.11 -29.98
CA ILE A 112 22.27 -15.10 -31.45
C ILE A 112 23.44 -16.00 -31.86
N VAL A 113 24.58 -15.87 -31.18
CA VAL A 113 25.78 -16.69 -31.45
C VAL A 113 25.49 -18.17 -31.24
N SER A 114 24.74 -18.51 -30.19
CA SER A 114 24.35 -19.89 -29.88
C SER A 114 23.51 -20.51 -31.00
N ILE A 115 22.54 -19.78 -31.55
CA ILE A 115 21.67 -20.28 -32.63
C ILE A 115 22.44 -20.45 -33.94
N ILE A 116 23.39 -19.56 -34.24
CA ILE A 116 24.12 -19.60 -35.52
C ILE A 116 25.22 -20.68 -35.50
N LEU A 117 26.04 -20.70 -34.45
CA LEU A 117 27.25 -21.52 -34.38
C LEU A 117 27.09 -22.84 -33.62
N PHE A 118 26.14 -22.93 -32.68
CA PHE A 118 26.01 -24.08 -31.75
C PHE A 118 24.60 -24.69 -31.79
N LYS A 119 24.03 -24.87 -32.98
CA LYS A 119 22.64 -25.31 -33.23
C LYS A 119 22.20 -26.50 -32.38
N ASP A 120 23.04 -27.53 -32.29
CA ASP A 120 22.70 -28.77 -31.58
C ASP A 120 22.67 -28.62 -30.06
N TYR A 121 23.35 -27.59 -29.53
CA TYR A 121 23.39 -27.25 -28.11
C TYR A 121 22.61 -25.98 -27.78
N ALA A 122 22.02 -25.31 -28.78
CA ALA A 122 21.44 -23.99 -28.63
C ALA A 122 20.35 -23.98 -27.55
N PHE A 123 19.51 -25.02 -27.51
CA PHE A 123 18.47 -25.15 -26.51
C PHE A 123 19.02 -25.29 -25.08
N ILE A 124 20.06 -26.10 -24.88
CA ILE A 124 20.71 -26.28 -23.57
C ILE A 124 21.40 -24.98 -23.14
N ILE A 125 22.08 -24.29 -24.07
CA ILE A 125 22.73 -23.00 -23.80
C ILE A 125 21.70 -21.95 -23.40
N LEU A 126 20.55 -21.88 -24.07
CA LEU A 126 19.47 -20.95 -23.72
C LEU A 126 18.88 -21.22 -22.33
N ILE A 127 18.68 -22.49 -21.96
CA ILE A 127 18.23 -22.86 -20.61
C ILE A 127 19.28 -22.43 -19.57
N ALA A 128 20.56 -22.74 -19.81
CA ALA A 128 21.63 -22.31 -18.92
C ALA A 128 21.71 -20.79 -18.78
N LEU A 129 21.50 -20.05 -19.88
CA LEU A 129 21.45 -18.59 -19.89
C LEU A 129 20.32 -18.06 -19.03
N LEU A 130 19.13 -18.68 -19.05
CA LEU A 130 17.99 -18.29 -18.24
C LEU A 130 18.30 -18.43 -16.75
N VAL A 131 18.94 -19.53 -16.34
CA VAL A 131 19.40 -19.72 -14.96
C VAL A 131 20.41 -18.63 -14.57
N ILE A 132 21.35 -18.31 -15.45
CA ILE A 132 22.34 -17.24 -15.20
C ILE A 132 21.65 -15.87 -15.05
N ILE A 133 20.69 -15.54 -15.91
CA ILE A 133 19.92 -14.29 -15.83
C ILE A 133 19.22 -14.18 -14.48
N PHE A 134 18.59 -15.27 -14.04
CA PHE A 134 17.90 -15.31 -12.76
C PHE A 134 18.85 -15.05 -11.59
N VAL A 135 20.00 -15.73 -11.57
CA VAL A 135 21.03 -15.53 -10.54
C VAL A 135 21.54 -14.09 -10.53
N VAL A 136 21.87 -13.53 -11.70
CA VAL A 136 22.34 -12.14 -11.81
C VAL A 136 21.27 -11.15 -11.34
N ASN A 137 19.99 -11.39 -11.66
CA ASN A 137 18.88 -10.55 -11.20
C ASN A 137 18.76 -10.53 -9.66
N ILE A 138 18.95 -11.68 -9.00
CA ILE A 138 18.97 -11.75 -7.53
C ILE A 138 20.08 -10.85 -6.95
N PHE A 139 21.30 -10.95 -7.48
CA PHE A 139 22.41 -10.13 -7.01
C PHE A 139 22.18 -8.63 -7.26
N GLN A 140 21.61 -8.26 -8.40
CA GLN A 140 21.24 -6.88 -8.72
C GLN A 140 20.20 -6.34 -7.73
N ASN A 141 19.13 -7.11 -7.46
CA ASN A 141 18.09 -6.72 -6.51
C ASN A 141 18.66 -6.56 -5.09
N LYS A 142 19.54 -7.48 -4.66
CA LYS A 142 20.20 -7.39 -3.36
C LYS A 142 21.11 -6.16 -3.26
N ALA A 143 21.87 -5.86 -4.31
CA ALA A 143 22.71 -4.67 -4.37
C ALA A 143 21.88 -3.38 -4.33
N MET A 144 20.74 -3.34 -5.04
CA MET A 144 19.82 -2.21 -5.04
C MET A 144 19.20 -2.00 -3.66
N ARG A 145 18.67 -3.06 -3.04
CA ARG A 145 18.10 -2.99 -1.69
C ARG A 145 19.10 -2.47 -0.67
N LYS A 146 20.31 -3.04 -0.65
CA LYS A 146 21.37 -2.57 0.25
C LYS A 146 21.67 -1.07 0.11
N ARG A 147 21.59 -0.53 -1.11
CA ARG A 147 21.80 0.91 -1.35
C ARG A 147 20.64 1.75 -0.86
N ILE A 148 19.41 1.28 -1.06
CA ILE A 148 18.20 1.92 -0.52
C ILE A 148 18.27 1.95 1.01
N ASP A 149 18.63 0.83 1.64
CA ASP A 149 18.75 0.72 3.10
C ASP A 149 19.81 1.71 3.63
N GLN A 150 20.98 1.78 2.99
CA GLN A 150 22.04 2.73 3.38
C GLN A 150 21.60 4.20 3.28
N GLU A 151 20.90 4.56 2.20
CA GLU A 151 20.37 5.92 2.03
C GLU A 151 19.24 6.21 3.03
N GLN A 152 18.48 5.18 3.42
CA GLN A 152 17.41 5.30 4.41
C GLN A 152 17.98 5.51 5.82
N ASP A 153 19.02 4.78 6.19
CA ASP A 153 19.74 4.98 7.46
C ASP A 153 20.31 6.41 7.54
N GLN A 154 20.86 6.90 6.43
CA GLN A 154 21.35 8.29 6.33
C GLN A 154 20.22 9.30 6.45
N LEU A 155 19.09 9.08 5.76
CA LEU A 155 17.91 9.95 5.89
C LEU A 155 17.43 9.99 7.35
N GLN A 156 17.33 8.84 8.00
CA GLN A 156 16.90 8.78 9.39
C GLN A 156 17.87 9.55 10.30
N SER A 157 19.17 9.37 10.11
CA SER A 157 20.19 10.13 10.85
C SER A 157 20.07 11.64 10.62
N ASP A 158 19.88 12.06 9.37
CA ASP A 158 19.70 13.48 9.00
C ASP A 158 18.43 14.07 9.63
N ILE A 159 17.34 13.28 9.69
CA ILE A 159 16.09 13.70 10.35
C ILE A 159 16.28 13.82 11.86
N LEU A 160 16.96 12.85 12.48
CA LEU A 160 17.23 12.86 13.92
C LEU A 160 18.10 14.06 14.34
N GLU A 161 18.98 14.54 13.48
CA GLU A 161 19.75 15.77 13.73
C GLU A 161 18.85 17.02 13.75
N ILE A 162 17.77 17.02 12.96
CA ILE A 162 16.83 18.15 12.83
C ILE A 162 15.81 18.16 13.97
N VAL A 163 15.09 17.06 14.17
CA VAL A 163 13.98 17.03 15.14
C VAL A 163 14.43 16.57 16.53
N THR A 164 15.59 15.94 16.67
CA THR A 164 16.07 15.21 17.88
C THR A 164 15.38 13.86 18.11
N GLN A 165 16.05 12.96 18.82
CA GLN A 165 15.55 11.61 19.12
C GLN A 165 14.23 11.63 19.90
N GLU A 166 14.11 12.50 20.90
CA GLU A 166 12.92 12.56 21.77
C GLU A 166 11.67 12.96 20.98
N VAL A 167 11.78 14.00 20.15
CA VAL A 167 10.67 14.44 19.28
C VAL A 167 10.37 13.39 18.22
N TYR A 168 11.39 12.74 17.65
CA TYR A 168 11.19 11.68 16.67
C TYR A 168 10.40 10.50 17.25
N ASP A 169 10.73 10.08 18.47
CA ASP A 169 10.02 9.01 19.17
C ASP A 169 8.60 9.44 19.55
N GLN A 170 8.40 10.70 19.95
CA GLN A 170 7.07 11.27 20.19
C GLN A 170 6.22 11.31 18.91
N ILE A 171 6.79 11.73 17.77
CA ILE A 171 6.12 11.70 16.47
C ILE A 171 5.68 10.27 16.16
N ALA A 172 6.53 9.27 16.36
CA ALA A 172 6.17 7.87 16.12
C ALA A 172 5.01 7.42 17.02
N SER A 173 5.02 7.82 18.29
CA SER A 173 3.92 7.58 19.24
C SER A 173 2.62 8.26 18.79
N ASP A 174 2.70 9.53 18.39
CA ASP A 174 1.55 10.31 17.92
C ASP A 174 0.93 9.70 16.66
N GLN A 175 1.76 9.18 15.73
CA GLN A 175 1.25 8.47 14.55
C GLN A 175 0.52 7.17 14.91
N VAL A 176 0.94 6.46 15.96
CA VAL A 176 0.23 5.28 16.46
C VAL A 176 -1.08 5.70 17.13
N ALA A 177 -1.02 6.69 18.03
CA ALA A 177 -2.20 7.19 18.73
C ALA A 177 -3.28 7.72 17.77
N PHE A 178 -2.89 8.42 16.70
CA PHE A 178 -3.83 8.88 15.67
C PHE A 178 -4.52 7.70 14.97
N ARG A 179 -3.78 6.65 14.62
CA ARG A 179 -4.34 5.44 14.01
C ARG A 179 -5.31 4.73 14.93
N GLU A 180 -4.96 4.59 16.20
CA GLU A 180 -5.84 3.98 17.19
C GLU A 180 -7.12 4.78 17.38
N MET A 181 -7.00 6.11 17.48
CA MET A 181 -8.16 7.01 17.56
C MET A 181 -9.08 6.86 16.35
N LYS A 182 -8.54 6.86 15.12
CA LYS A 182 -9.33 6.67 13.89
C LYS A 182 -10.00 5.31 13.84
N ASN A 183 -9.28 4.24 14.20
CA ASN A 183 -9.85 2.90 14.26
C ASN A 183 -10.99 2.79 15.29
N GLU A 184 -10.87 3.46 16.44
CA GLU A 184 -11.94 3.51 17.43
C GLU A 184 -13.15 4.32 16.94
N GLN A 185 -12.94 5.44 16.25
CA GLN A 185 -14.00 6.22 15.61
C GLN A 185 -14.78 5.35 14.61
N PHE A 186 -14.07 4.68 13.70
CA PHE A 186 -14.70 3.77 12.73
C PHE A 186 -15.48 2.64 13.41
N ARG A 187 -14.96 2.07 14.50
CA ARG A 187 -15.68 1.03 15.25
C ARG A 187 -16.97 1.56 15.86
N LYS A 188 -16.95 2.75 16.47
CA LYS A 188 -18.14 3.39 17.05
C LYS A 188 -19.17 3.73 15.98
N GLU A 189 -18.75 4.28 14.85
CA GLU A 189 -19.65 4.58 13.72
C GLU A 189 -20.30 3.31 13.17
N PHE A 190 -19.56 2.20 13.10
CA PHE A 190 -20.09 0.91 12.70
C PHE A 190 -21.12 0.37 13.70
N GLU A 191 -20.80 0.38 15.00
CA GLU A 191 -21.71 -0.07 16.06
C GLU A 191 -22.99 0.78 16.11
N GLU A 192 -22.88 2.11 15.95
CA GLU A 192 -24.03 3.01 15.89
C GLU A 192 -24.89 2.79 14.63
N ALA A 193 -24.25 2.55 13.48
CA ALA A 193 -24.96 2.24 12.24
C ALA A 193 -25.68 0.89 12.34
N GLU A 194 -25.06 -0.13 12.93
CA GLU A 194 -25.68 -1.43 13.18
C GLU A 194 -26.85 -1.31 14.16
N ALA A 195 -26.69 -0.58 15.26
CA ALA A 195 -27.77 -0.32 16.22
C ALA A 195 -28.95 0.43 15.58
N LYS A 196 -28.69 1.42 14.71
CA LYS A 196 -29.74 2.12 13.94
C LYS A 196 -30.47 1.18 12.99
N ARG A 197 -29.75 0.31 12.26
CA ARG A 197 -30.36 -0.68 11.37
C ARG A 197 -31.25 -1.67 12.14
N LEU A 198 -30.78 -2.16 13.29
CA LEU A 198 -31.57 -3.06 14.15
C LEU A 198 -32.80 -2.38 14.74
N ALA A 199 -32.72 -1.09 15.09
CA ALA A 199 -33.86 -0.31 15.57
C ALA A 199 -34.90 -0.03 14.46
N GLU A 200 -34.44 0.22 13.23
CA GLU A 200 -35.30 0.43 12.06
C GLU A 200 -35.99 -0.89 11.62
N GLU A 201 -35.30 -2.02 11.66
CA GLU A 201 -35.86 -3.35 11.35
C GLU A 201 -36.81 -3.86 12.47
N GLY A 202 -36.56 -3.48 13.73
CA GLY A 202 -37.39 -3.84 14.89
C GLY A 202 -38.76 -3.13 14.98
N THR A 203 -39.05 -2.15 14.11
CA THR A 203 -40.31 -1.38 14.14
C THR A 203 -41.39 -1.95 13.19
N SER A 204 -41.08 -3.01 12.41
CA SER A 204 -42.01 -3.53 11.39
C SER A 204 -42.77 -4.82 11.75
N GLN A 205 -42.68 -5.30 12.99
CA GLN A 205 -43.46 -6.47 13.47
C GLN A 205 -44.26 -6.14 14.74
N GLU A 206 -45.21 -5.22 14.64
CA GLU A 206 -46.31 -5.15 15.63
C GLU A 206 -47.63 -4.84 14.93
N LYS A 207 -48.05 -5.75 14.04
CA LYS A 207 -49.46 -5.94 13.75
C LYS A 207 -49.69 -7.27 13.04
N LEU A 208 -49.93 -8.33 13.79
CA LEU A 208 -50.78 -9.43 13.37
C LEU A 208 -51.52 -9.95 14.60
N GLU A 209 -52.84 -9.87 14.48
CA GLU A 209 -53.87 -10.13 15.48
C GLU A 209 -53.86 -11.60 15.93
N GLU A 210 -54.17 -11.83 17.21
CA GLU A 210 -54.57 -13.15 17.70
C GLU A 210 -55.82 -13.66 16.93
N PRO A 211 -55.93 -14.98 16.72
CA PRO A 211 -56.82 -15.70 17.63
C PRO A 211 -56.22 -17.00 18.19
N ALA A 212 -56.86 -17.44 19.27
CA ALA A 212 -56.46 -18.48 20.18
C ALA A 212 -56.89 -19.92 19.80
N ILE A 213 -56.34 -20.88 20.58
CA ILE A 213 -56.76 -22.29 20.80
C ILE A 213 -56.21 -23.26 19.72
N GLU A 214 -55.56 -24.40 19.99
CA GLU A 214 -55.74 -25.44 21.02
C GLU A 214 -54.41 -26.20 21.26
N LYS A 215 -54.23 -26.74 22.48
CA LYS A 215 -53.16 -27.70 22.79
C LYS A 215 -53.58 -29.10 22.36
N GLU A 216 -52.55 -29.92 22.10
CA GLU A 216 -52.50 -31.38 22.29
C GLU A 216 -52.36 -32.21 20.99
N GLU A 217 -51.24 -32.95 20.99
CA GLU A 217 -51.11 -34.34 20.57
C GLU A 217 -50.33 -34.73 19.27
N VAL A 218 -49.34 -35.61 19.51
CA VAL A 218 -48.80 -36.69 18.67
C VAL A 218 -47.68 -36.38 17.67
N GLU A 219 -46.45 -36.43 18.20
CA GLU A 219 -45.39 -37.39 17.84
C GLU A 219 -45.86 -38.59 16.98
N GLU A 220 -45.91 -38.46 15.64
CA GLU A 220 -45.83 -39.58 14.66
C GLU A 220 -45.84 -39.03 13.22
N GLU A 221 -44.72 -38.50 12.75
CA GLU A 221 -44.36 -38.56 11.32
C GLU A 221 -42.83 -38.44 11.24
N ILE A 222 -42.14 -39.56 11.48
CA ILE A 222 -41.62 -40.41 10.39
C ILE A 222 -40.46 -39.65 9.73
N THR A 223 -39.22 -39.81 10.22
CA THR A 223 -38.40 -40.99 9.94
C THR A 223 -38.23 -41.27 8.44
N GLU A 224 -38.30 -40.25 7.57
CA GLU A 224 -37.99 -40.41 6.13
C GLU A 224 -36.94 -39.43 5.55
N GLU A 225 -36.55 -38.35 6.23
CA GLU A 225 -35.53 -37.43 5.65
C GLU A 225 -34.08 -37.67 6.12
N ILE A 226 -33.84 -38.70 6.94
CA ILE A 226 -32.48 -39.12 7.33
C ILE A 226 -31.85 -40.06 6.27
N GLU A 227 -32.61 -40.59 5.31
CA GLU A 227 -32.09 -41.49 4.27
C GLU A 227 -31.56 -40.82 2.99
N GLU A 228 -31.77 -39.52 2.76
CA GLU A 228 -31.43 -38.89 1.47
C GLU A 228 -30.07 -38.15 1.41
N LYS A 229 -29.25 -38.22 2.47
CA LYS A 229 -27.86 -37.70 2.42
C LYS A 229 -26.75 -38.74 2.53
N GLU A 230 -27.09 -40.02 2.72
CA GLU A 230 -26.08 -41.09 2.78
C GLU A 230 -25.79 -41.77 1.43
N ASN A 231 -26.43 -41.35 0.33
CA ASN A 231 -26.38 -42.09 -0.93
C ASN A 231 -25.98 -41.29 -2.19
N LEU A 232 -25.06 -40.31 -2.07
CA LEU A 232 -24.44 -39.66 -3.25
C LEU A 232 -22.95 -39.30 -3.07
N GLY A 233 -22.27 -39.98 -2.14
CA GLY A 233 -20.81 -40.06 -2.12
C GLY A 233 -20.35 -41.17 -3.08
N ASP A 234 -20.48 -40.89 -4.38
CA ASP A 234 -20.13 -41.80 -5.47
C ASP A 234 -18.72 -42.36 -5.33
N GLU A 235 -18.70 -43.65 -5.57
CA GLU A 235 -17.59 -44.55 -5.84
C GLU A 235 -16.80 -44.11 -7.10
N VAL A 236 -15.64 -44.73 -7.27
CA VAL A 236 -14.81 -44.83 -8.49
C VAL A 236 -13.64 -43.83 -8.63
N ASP A 237 -12.54 -44.17 -7.95
CA ASP A 237 -11.18 -44.07 -8.52
C ASP A 237 -10.78 -45.46 -9.03
N GLU A 238 -10.40 -45.54 -10.32
CA GLU A 238 -9.71 -46.66 -10.98
C GLU A 238 -8.27 -46.22 -11.32
#